data_AF-A0A1Q7PJW2-F1
#
_entry.id   AF-A0A1Q7PJW2-F1
#
_cell.length_a   1.000
_cell.length_b   1.000
_cell.length_c   1.000
_cell.angle_alpha   90.00
_cell.angle_beta   90.00
_cell.angle_gamma   90.00
#
_symmetry.space_group_name_H-M   'P 1'
#
loop_
_entity.id
_entity.type
_entity.pdbx_description
1 polymer ?
#
loop_
_entity_poly.entity_id
_entity_poly.type
_entity_poly.pdbx_seq_one_letter_code
_entity_poly.pdbx_strand_id
1 'polypeptide(L)'
;MLVLLGKKLMQGSGGSFLPSIYLNESANRLGSGIVAIQGSDGVAAVQFEGVTSFTRLEPGRMDFFVAGSGISSGDSFMEFVRRVVWRSSIPSKRKCMVGVYWAIQHAISRGGMSGVGGRPDLALLEKSSSGKQSVFKRVEQPDLDQLAQQVDDLEKKIAAFQDAPVAKNEEVPTPPPSAG
;
A
#
# COMPACT_ATOMS: atom_id res chain seq x y z
N MET A 1 10.23 7.46 -4.05
CA MET A 1 9.01 7.49 -3.23
C MET A 1 9.45 7.54 -1.77
N LEU A 2 9.17 8.63 -1.07
CA LEU A 2 9.66 8.87 0.28
C LEU A 2 8.55 8.55 1.28
N VAL A 3 8.48 7.30 1.73
CA VAL A 3 7.88 7.03 3.04
C VAL A 3 8.93 7.53 4.02
N LEU A 4 8.64 8.62 4.74
CA LEU A 4 9.54 9.10 5.78
C LEU A 4 9.49 8.11 6.96
N LEU A 5 10.29 7.08 6.80
CA LEU A 5 10.81 6.24 7.84
C LEU A 5 11.52 7.15 8.84
N GLY A 6 10.93 7.27 10.03
CA GLY A 6 11.41 8.12 11.11
C GLY A 6 12.90 7.92 11.35
N LYS A 7 13.71 8.80 10.76
CA LYS A 7 15.11 9.00 11.12
C LYS A 7 15.06 9.42 12.59
N LYS A 8 15.58 8.58 13.50
CA LYS A 8 15.64 8.74 14.97
C LYS A 8 15.41 10.20 15.37
N LEU A 9 14.15 10.54 15.61
CA LEU A 9 13.72 11.93 15.77
C LEU A 9 14.22 12.41 17.13
N MET A 10 14.90 13.55 17.15
CA MET A 10 15.32 14.21 18.39
C MET A 10 14.08 14.33 19.28
N GLN A 11 14.14 13.72 20.46
CA GLN A 11 13.15 13.95 21.50
C GLN A 11 13.09 15.47 21.70
N GLY A 12 11.94 16.08 21.47
CA GLY A 12 11.68 17.40 22.00
C GLY A 12 11.95 17.36 23.50
N SER A 13 12.57 18.41 24.03
CA SER A 13 12.79 18.59 25.47
C SER A 13 11.45 18.48 26.20
N GLY A 14 11.09 17.27 26.65
CA GLY A 14 9.79 16.97 27.26
C GLY A 14 9.19 15.59 26.94
N GLY A 15 9.78 14.77 26.06
CA GLY A 15 9.39 13.35 25.92
C GLY A 15 8.03 13.06 25.26
N SER A 16 7.31 14.06 24.78
CA SER A 16 6.05 13.90 24.01
C SER A 16 6.27 14.14 22.52
N PHE A 17 5.83 13.18 21.68
CA PHE A 17 5.76 13.32 20.23
C PHE A 17 4.72 14.38 19.86
N LEU A 18 5.11 15.44 19.14
CA LEU A 18 4.22 16.48 18.64
C LEU A 18 4.09 16.34 17.12
N PRO A 19 3.02 15.69 16.61
CA PRO A 19 2.80 15.50 15.16
C PRO A 19 2.80 16.82 14.38
N SER A 20 2.36 17.92 15.00
CA SER A 20 2.27 19.25 14.39
C SER A 20 3.62 19.81 13.94
N ILE A 21 4.70 19.58 14.67
CA ILE A 21 6.04 20.05 14.30
C ILE A 21 6.52 19.34 13.02
N TYR A 22 6.27 18.04 12.96
CA TYR A 22 6.65 17.20 11.82
C TYR A 22 5.79 17.47 10.59
N LEU A 23 4.49 17.65 10.79
CA LEU A 23 3.56 18.07 9.74
C LEU A 23 3.96 19.42 9.17
N ASN A 24 4.37 20.38 10.01
CA ASN A 24 4.78 21.71 9.55
C ASN A 24 6.10 21.66 8.76
N GLU A 25 7.12 20.95 9.23
CA GLU A 25 8.37 20.77 8.46
C GLU A 25 8.16 20.01 7.15
N SER A 26 7.34 18.95 7.18
CA SER A 26 7.05 18.13 6.00
C SER A 26 6.17 18.87 5.00
N ALA A 27 5.13 19.57 5.46
CA ALA A 27 4.27 20.40 4.61
C ALA A 27 5.05 21.54 3.96
N ASN A 28 5.92 22.23 4.72
CA ASN A 28 6.72 23.34 4.18
C ASN A 28 7.78 22.89 3.16
N ARG A 29 8.21 21.62 3.20
CA ARG A 29 9.21 21.07 2.26
C ARG A 29 8.64 20.23 1.12
N LEU A 30 7.55 19.52 1.36
CA LEU A 30 7.01 18.50 0.45
C LEU A 30 5.61 18.83 -0.07
N GLY A 31 4.91 19.78 0.54
CA GLY A 31 3.53 20.14 0.18
C GLY A 31 2.48 19.07 0.53
N SER A 32 2.84 17.79 0.66
CA SER A 32 1.95 16.71 1.10
C SER A 32 2.73 15.48 1.57
N GLY A 33 2.07 14.55 2.28
CA GLY A 33 2.69 13.29 2.69
C GLY A 33 1.77 12.39 3.50
N ILE A 34 2.30 11.23 3.92
CA ILE A 34 1.60 10.24 4.73
C ILE A 34 2.46 9.87 5.94
N VAL A 35 1.84 9.76 7.11
CA VAL A 35 2.49 9.32 8.35
C VAL A 35 1.59 8.35 9.12
N ALA A 36 2.18 7.32 9.72
CA ALA A 36 1.50 6.50 10.72
C ALA A 36 1.79 7.07 12.11
N ILE A 37 0.78 7.19 12.97
CA ILE A 37 0.93 7.77 14.31
C ILE A 37 0.27 6.89 15.37
N GLN A 38 0.75 7.00 16.61
CA GLN A 38 0.03 6.54 17.80
C GLN A 38 -0.46 7.77 18.57
N GLY A 39 -1.78 7.96 18.60
CA GLY A 39 -2.47 8.93 19.45
C GLY A 39 -2.96 8.30 20.75
N SER A 40 -3.62 9.11 21.59
CA SER A 40 -4.27 8.65 22.83
C SER A 40 -5.43 7.68 22.56
N ASP A 41 -6.03 7.76 21.37
CA ASP A 41 -7.17 6.96 20.91
C ASP A 41 -6.77 5.75 20.05
N GLY A 42 -5.46 5.53 19.83
CA GLY A 42 -4.95 4.35 19.13
C GLY A 42 -3.95 4.67 18.03
N VAL A 43 -3.86 3.78 17.04
CA VAL A 43 -2.98 3.93 15.88
C VAL A 43 -3.80 4.35 14.66
N ALA A 44 -3.29 5.32 13.90
CA ALA A 44 -3.94 5.80 12.68
C ALA A 44 -2.91 6.12 11.59
N ALA A 45 -3.36 6.06 10.33
CA ALA A 45 -2.63 6.65 9.20
C ALA A 45 -3.20 8.04 8.91
N VAL A 46 -2.35 9.02 8.68
CA VAL A 46 -2.72 10.39 8.39
C VAL A 46 -2.06 10.81 7.09
N GLN A 47 -2.88 11.22 6.12
CA GLN A 47 -2.43 11.96 4.95
C GLN A 47 -2.59 13.44 5.24
N PHE A 48 -1.63 14.25 4.79
CA PHE A 48 -1.70 15.69 4.89
C PHE A 48 -1.39 16.34 3.54
N GLU A 49 -2.01 17.49 3.30
CA GLU A 49 -1.76 18.37 2.18
C GLU A 49 -1.65 19.80 2.71
N GLY A 50 -0.47 20.40 2.54
CA GLY A 50 -0.08 21.61 3.24
C GLY A 50 -0.13 21.45 4.77
N VAL A 51 -0.32 22.57 5.46
CA VAL A 51 -0.44 22.61 6.93
C VAL A 51 -1.88 22.61 7.43
N THR A 52 -2.86 22.74 6.53
CA THR A 52 -4.27 22.96 6.87
C THR A 52 -5.18 21.78 6.58
N SER A 53 -4.79 20.86 5.69
CA SER A 53 -5.62 19.71 5.30
C SER A 53 -5.00 18.41 5.80
N PHE A 54 -5.79 17.62 6.51
CA PHE A 54 -5.41 16.27 6.91
C PHE A 54 -6.60 15.33 6.89
N THR A 55 -6.36 14.10 6.43
CA THR A 55 -7.34 13.01 6.42
C THR A 55 -6.78 11.87 7.25
N ARG A 56 -7.59 11.35 8.17
CA ARG A 56 -7.23 10.27 9.07
C ARG A 56 -7.97 8.99 8.69
N LEU A 57 -7.24 7.88 8.57
CA LEU A 57 -7.81 6.55 8.46
C LEU A 57 -7.83 5.89 9.84
N GLU A 58 -9.03 5.55 10.28
CA GLU A 58 -9.25 4.81 11.52
C GLU A 58 -8.85 3.34 11.39
N PRO A 59 -8.40 2.72 12.50
CA PRO A 59 -8.08 1.30 12.52
C PRO A 59 -9.31 0.44 12.18
N GLY A 60 -9.06 -0.70 11.54
CA GLY A 60 -10.11 -1.65 11.16
C GLY A 60 -10.73 -1.40 9.79
N ARG A 61 -10.31 -0.34 9.08
CA ARG A 61 -10.68 -0.10 7.68
C ARG A 61 -9.68 -0.73 6.71
N MET A 62 -10.14 -1.01 5.50
CA MET A 62 -9.30 -1.47 4.37
C MET A 62 -8.88 -0.33 3.44
N ASP A 63 -9.15 0.90 3.86
CA ASP A 63 -8.72 2.11 3.17
C ASP A 63 -7.19 2.24 3.27
N PHE A 64 -6.60 2.92 2.30
CA PHE A 64 -5.18 3.21 2.25
C PHE A 64 -4.96 4.61 1.67
N PHE A 65 -3.75 5.14 1.85
CA PHE A 65 -3.31 6.35 1.19
C PHE A 65 -2.12 6.06 0.28
N VAL A 66 -2.09 6.73 -0.87
CA VAL A 66 -0.92 6.78 -1.76
C VAL A 66 -0.56 8.24 -1.99
N ALA A 67 0.73 8.57 -1.93
CA ALA A 67 1.22 9.94 -2.12
C ALA A 67 2.56 9.96 -2.86
N GLY A 68 2.87 11.12 -3.45
CA GLY A 68 4.09 11.37 -4.21
C GLY A 68 3.94 11.15 -5.72
N SER A 69 5.05 11.27 -6.47
CA SER A 69 5.05 11.27 -7.94
C SER A 69 4.60 9.96 -8.60
N GLY A 70 4.50 8.87 -7.82
CA GLY A 70 4.00 7.58 -8.28
C GLY A 70 2.51 7.35 -8.00
N ILE A 71 1.76 8.37 -7.57
CA ILE A 71 0.36 8.20 -7.12
C ILE A 71 -0.54 7.58 -8.19
N SER A 72 -0.42 7.98 -9.46
CA SER A 72 -1.30 7.50 -10.53
C SER A 72 -1.16 5.99 -10.79
N SER A 73 0.06 5.45 -10.74
CA SER A 73 0.31 4.01 -10.89
C SER A 73 0.11 3.26 -9.58
N GLY A 74 0.58 3.81 -8.47
CA GLY A 74 0.50 3.19 -7.15
C GLY A 74 -0.93 3.04 -6.63
N ASP A 75 -1.78 4.06 -6.78
CA ASP A 75 -3.16 4.05 -6.26
C ASP A 75 -4.03 3.01 -6.98
N SER A 76 -4.02 3.04 -8.32
CA SER A 76 -4.73 2.06 -9.14
C SER A 76 -4.30 0.62 -8.86
N PHE A 77 -2.99 0.41 -8.66
CA PHE A 77 -2.46 -0.92 -8.37
C PHE A 77 -2.74 -1.37 -6.93
N MET A 78 -2.75 -0.45 -5.96
CA MET A 78 -3.18 -0.75 -4.60
C MET A 78 -4.65 -1.18 -4.55
N GLU A 79 -5.53 -0.59 -5.37
CA GLU A 79 -6.90 -1.07 -5.51
C GLU A 79 -6.98 -2.50 -6.06
N PHE A 80 -6.14 -2.84 -7.04
CA PHE A 80 -5.99 -4.23 -7.51
C PHE A 80 -5.57 -5.14 -6.35
N VAL A 81 -4.48 -4.82 -5.65
CA VAL A 81 -3.97 -5.58 -4.50
C VAL A 81 -5.06 -5.77 -3.43
N ARG A 82 -5.81 -4.72 -3.10
CA ARG A 82 -6.91 -4.78 -2.14
C ARG A 82 -7.94 -5.82 -2.58
N ARG A 83 -8.31 -5.85 -3.86
CA ARG A 83 -9.30 -6.80 -4.40
C ARG A 83 -8.79 -8.24 -4.44
N VAL A 84 -7.58 -8.49 -4.94
CA VAL A 84 -7.08 -9.87 -5.15
C VAL A 84 -6.36 -10.47 -3.94
N VAL A 85 -5.56 -9.69 -3.21
CA VAL A 85 -4.71 -10.19 -2.12
C VAL A 85 -5.40 -10.06 -0.76
N TRP A 86 -5.97 -8.88 -0.48
CA TRP A 86 -6.60 -8.60 0.82
C TRP A 86 -8.08 -9.01 0.87
N ARG A 87 -8.74 -8.98 -0.29
CA ARG A 87 -10.17 -9.27 -0.48
C ARG A 87 -11.02 -8.39 0.44
N SER A 88 -12.13 -8.92 0.94
CA SER A 88 -13.06 -8.22 1.84
C SER A 88 -12.70 -8.39 3.33
N SER A 89 -11.42 -8.56 3.67
CA SER A 89 -10.97 -8.73 5.06
C SER A 89 -9.70 -7.94 5.38
N ILE A 90 -9.55 -7.50 6.62
CA ILE A 90 -8.31 -6.90 7.11
C ILE A 90 -7.16 -7.90 6.88
N PRO A 91 -6.11 -7.54 6.11
CA PRO A 91 -5.04 -8.46 5.79
C PRO A 91 -4.17 -8.75 7.01
N SER A 92 -3.68 -9.99 7.13
CA SER A 92 -2.58 -10.32 8.04
C SER A 92 -1.36 -9.43 7.74
N LYS A 93 -0.48 -9.19 8.73
CA LYS A 93 0.77 -8.44 8.57
C LYS A 93 1.54 -8.83 7.30
N ARG A 94 1.74 -10.14 7.06
CA ARG A 94 2.48 -10.63 5.90
C ARG A 94 1.77 -10.29 4.57
N LYS A 95 0.47 -10.54 4.46
CA LYS A 95 -0.32 -10.18 3.26
C LYS A 95 -0.34 -8.66 3.00
N CYS A 96 -0.38 -7.86 4.06
CA CYS A 96 -0.27 -6.41 3.96
C CYS A 96 1.09 -6.01 3.38
N MET A 97 2.19 -6.54 3.94
CA MET A 97 3.55 -6.28 3.46
C MET A 97 3.74 -6.71 2.00
N VAL A 98 3.27 -7.89 1.59
CA VAL A 98 3.34 -8.35 0.19
C VAL A 98 2.61 -7.39 -0.73
N GLY A 99 1.37 -7.02 -0.37
CA GLY A 99 0.56 -6.12 -1.19
C GLY A 99 1.19 -4.74 -1.37
N VAL A 100 1.64 -4.13 -0.27
CA VAL A 100 2.30 -2.82 -0.31
C VAL A 100 3.63 -2.90 -1.06
N TYR A 101 4.45 -3.92 -0.80
CA TYR A 101 5.71 -4.13 -1.53
C TYR A 101 5.47 -4.20 -3.04
N TRP A 102 4.48 -4.98 -3.45
CA TRP A 102 4.16 -5.17 -4.86
C TRP A 102 3.71 -3.87 -5.52
N ALA A 103 2.88 -3.07 -4.85
CA ALA A 103 2.46 -1.78 -5.38
C ALA A 103 3.61 -0.78 -5.52
N ILE A 104 4.55 -0.77 -4.56
CA ILE A 104 5.75 0.07 -4.65
C ILE A 104 6.64 -0.39 -5.82
N GLN A 105 6.86 -1.69 -5.95
CA GLN A 105 7.63 -2.27 -7.04
C GLN A 105 6.99 -1.95 -8.40
N HIS A 106 5.66 -2.03 -8.51
CA HIS A 106 4.91 -1.65 -9.71
C HIS A 106 5.05 -0.16 -10.01
N ALA A 107 4.89 0.71 -9.00
CA ALA A 107 5.04 2.15 -9.18
C ALA A 107 6.46 2.53 -9.64
N ILE A 108 7.49 1.85 -9.13
CA ILE A 108 8.88 1.99 -9.58
C ILE A 108 9.06 1.50 -11.02
N SER A 109 8.53 0.33 -11.38
CA SER A 109 8.70 -0.22 -12.74
C SER A 109 8.02 0.65 -13.81
N ARG A 110 6.88 1.27 -13.47
CA ARG A 110 6.15 2.22 -14.34
C ARG A 110 6.69 3.65 -14.27
N GLY A 111 7.53 3.93 -13.28
CA GLY A 111 7.93 5.26 -12.83
C GLY A 111 8.95 6.02 -13.67
N GLY A 112 9.45 5.42 -14.76
CA GLY A 112 10.62 5.90 -15.50
C GLY A 112 10.57 7.39 -15.88
N MET A 113 9.42 7.91 -16.33
CA MET A 113 9.27 9.33 -16.69
C MET A 113 8.83 10.24 -15.53
N SER A 114 8.33 9.67 -14.42
CA SER A 114 7.83 10.40 -13.24
C SER A 114 8.86 10.51 -12.10
N GLY A 115 10.09 10.04 -12.32
CA GLY A 115 11.17 10.09 -11.34
C GLY A 115 10.99 9.11 -10.17
N VAL A 116 10.08 8.13 -10.29
CA VAL A 116 9.91 7.08 -9.28
C VAL A 116 10.93 5.97 -9.56
N GLY A 117 11.92 5.83 -8.69
CA GLY A 117 12.99 4.84 -8.82
C GLY A 117 13.49 4.32 -7.47
N GLY A 118 14.57 3.53 -7.51
CA GLY A 118 15.19 2.92 -6.33
C GLY A 118 14.68 1.50 -6.06
N ARG A 119 14.97 0.98 -4.86
CA ARG A 119 14.44 -0.31 -4.38
C ARG A 119 13.28 -0.06 -3.41
N PRO A 120 12.24 -0.91 -3.40
CA PRO A 120 11.21 -0.83 -2.37
C PRO A 120 11.82 -0.90 -0.96
N ASP A 121 11.30 -0.07 -0.05
CA ASP A 121 11.67 -0.06 1.35
C ASP A 121 10.39 0.07 2.18
N LEU A 122 10.36 -0.58 3.33
CA LEU A 122 9.16 -0.73 4.13
C LEU A 122 9.43 -0.52 5.61
N ALA A 123 8.41 -0.04 6.30
CA ALA A 123 8.40 0.10 7.74
C ALA A 123 7.01 -0.18 8.28
N LEU A 124 6.97 -0.70 9.50
CA LEU A 124 5.73 -0.94 10.21
C LEU A 124 5.75 -0.17 11.53
N LEU A 125 4.58 0.37 11.90
CA LEU A 125 4.33 0.83 13.25
C LEU A 125 3.71 -0.33 14.04
N GLU A 126 4.48 -0.93 14.94
CA GLU A 126 4.09 -2.16 15.64
C GLU A 126 4.03 -1.94 17.15
N LYS A 127 3.08 -2.58 17.85
CA LYS A 127 3.08 -2.58 19.31
C LYS A 127 4.38 -3.20 19.82
N SER A 128 5.02 -2.52 20.78
CA SER A 128 6.20 -3.03 21.48
C SER A 128 5.86 -4.31 22.25
N SER A 129 6.89 -5.09 22.59
CA SER A 129 6.77 -6.26 23.47
C SER A 129 6.20 -5.92 24.85
N SER A 130 6.38 -4.68 25.32
CA SER A 130 5.79 -4.17 26.56
C SER A 130 4.32 -3.75 26.44
N GLY A 131 3.77 -3.72 25.22
CA GLY A 131 2.37 -3.39 24.93
C GLY A 131 1.96 -1.93 25.12
N LYS A 132 2.84 -1.09 25.69
CA LYS A 132 2.53 0.31 26.07
C LYS A 132 2.66 1.30 24.91
N GLN A 133 3.55 1.03 23.96
CA GLN A 133 3.90 1.97 22.89
C GLN A 133 4.05 1.24 21.57
N SER A 134 3.72 1.90 20.47
CA SER A 134 4.02 1.45 19.13
C SER A 134 5.38 1.99 18.70
N VAL A 135 6.17 1.16 18.05
CA VAL A 135 7.51 1.49 17.57
C VAL A 135 7.59 1.28 16.07
N PHE A 136 8.33 2.17 15.39
CA PHE A 136 8.65 1.99 13.99
C PHE A 136 9.74 0.94 13.85
N LYS A 137 9.43 -0.13 13.13
CA LYS A 137 10.40 -1.15 12.74
C LYS A 137 10.54 -1.14 11.23
N ARG A 138 11.75 -0.83 10.75
CA ARG A 138 12.12 -1.02 9.35
C ARG A 138 12.14 -2.50 9.03
N VAL A 139 11.62 -2.89 7.87
CA VAL A 139 11.71 -4.26 7.38
C VAL A 139 13.14 -4.53 6.95
N GLU A 140 13.71 -5.62 7.42
CA GLU A 140 15.11 -5.97 7.13
C GLU A 140 15.25 -6.52 5.71
N GLN A 141 16.45 -6.42 5.14
CA GLN A 141 16.71 -6.85 3.77
C GLN A 141 16.30 -8.31 3.49
N PRO A 142 16.58 -9.29 4.36
CA PRO A 142 16.15 -10.68 4.13
C PRO A 142 14.63 -10.81 4.00
N ASP A 143 13.86 -10.03 4.77
CA ASP A 143 12.40 -10.02 4.67
C ASP A 143 11.95 -9.36 3.37
N LEU A 144 12.60 -8.28 2.93
CA LEU A 144 12.32 -7.64 1.65
C LEU A 144 12.60 -8.59 0.46
N ASP A 145 13.68 -9.36 0.52
CA ASP A 145 14.03 -10.34 -0.51
C ASP A 145 12.98 -11.46 -0.59
N GLN A 146 12.48 -11.92 0.56
CA GLN A 146 11.37 -12.88 0.58
C GLN A 146 10.06 -12.28 0.04
N LEU A 147 9.78 -11.00 0.28
CA LEU A 147 8.61 -10.34 -0.31
C LEU A 147 8.75 -10.28 -1.85
N ALA A 148 9.95 -9.98 -2.35
CA ALA A 148 10.23 -9.98 -3.78
C ALA A 148 9.98 -11.36 -4.41
N GLN A 149 10.47 -12.43 -3.79
CA GLN A 149 10.23 -13.80 -4.27
C GLN A 149 8.74 -14.16 -4.25
N GLN A 150 8.01 -13.76 -3.19
CA GLN A 150 6.58 -14.01 -3.09
C GLN A 150 5.78 -13.29 -4.18
N VAL A 151 6.17 -12.07 -4.54
CA VAL A 151 5.56 -11.34 -5.66
C VAL A 151 5.82 -12.06 -6.98
N ASP A 152 7.07 -12.45 -7.25
CA ASP A 152 7.43 -13.20 -8.46
C ASP A 152 6.64 -14.53 -8.57
N ASP A 153 6.52 -15.27 -7.47
CA ASP A 153 5.72 -16.50 -7.43
C ASP A 153 4.23 -16.27 -7.68
N LEU A 154 3.69 -15.15 -7.18
CA LEU A 154 2.30 -14.75 -7.42
C LEU A 154 2.08 -14.37 -8.89
N GLU A 155 2.98 -13.57 -9.46
CA GLU A 155 2.94 -13.17 -10.86
C GLU A 155 3.00 -14.39 -11.80
N LYS A 156 3.87 -15.36 -11.51
CA LYS A 156 3.93 -16.63 -12.26
C LYS A 156 2.64 -17.42 -12.19
N LYS A 157 2.00 -17.48 -11.02
CA LYS A 157 0.69 -18.16 -10.86
C LYS A 157 -0.41 -17.47 -11.64
N ILE A 158 -0.40 -16.13 -11.68
CA ILE A 158 -1.35 -15.35 -12.47
C ILE A 158 -1.09 -15.56 -13.97
N ALA A 159 0.17 -15.55 -14.40
CA ALA A 159 0.54 -15.81 -15.79
C ALA A 159 0.20 -17.23 -16.27
N ALA A 160 0.20 -18.21 -15.36
CA ALA A 160 -0.19 -19.59 -15.64
C ALA A 160 -1.71 -19.83 -15.59
N PHE A 161 -2.53 -18.79 -15.34
CA PHE A 161 -3.97 -18.93 -15.33
C PHE A 161 -4.47 -19.29 -16.73
N GLN A 162 -5.09 -20.46 -16.88
CA GLN A 162 -5.59 -20.96 -18.15
C GLN A 162 -6.91 -20.28 -18.54
N ASP A 163 -7.12 -20.08 -19.84
CA ASP A 163 -8.41 -19.62 -20.36
C ASP A 163 -9.52 -20.59 -19.96
N ALA A 164 -10.66 -20.05 -19.54
CA ALA A 164 -11.84 -20.86 -19.33
C ALA A 164 -12.24 -21.54 -20.66
N PRO A 165 -12.65 -22.82 -20.66
CA PRO A 165 -13.14 -23.45 -21.86
C PRO A 165 -14.34 -22.64 -22.38
N VAL A 166 -14.18 -22.03 -23.55
CA VAL A 166 -15.29 -21.39 -24.27
C VAL A 166 -16.29 -22.50 -24.55
N ALA A 167 -17.46 -22.45 -23.92
CA ALA A 167 -18.57 -23.31 -24.28
C ALA A 167 -18.82 -23.12 -25.78
N LYS A 168 -18.56 -24.16 -26.58
CA LYS A 168 -18.91 -24.14 -27.99
C LYS A 168 -20.41 -23.82 -28.04
N ASN A 169 -20.79 -22.74 -28.71
CA ASN A 169 -22.19 -22.46 -29.02
C ASN A 169 -22.79 -23.75 -29.58
N GLU A 170 -23.74 -24.34 -28.85
CA GLU A 170 -24.63 -25.33 -29.43
C GLU A 170 -25.25 -24.66 -30.67
N GLU A 171 -25.09 -25.29 -31.82
CA GLU A 171 -25.70 -24.83 -33.06
C GLU A 171 -27.19 -24.61 -32.80
N VAL A 172 -27.61 -23.34 -32.90
CA VAL A 172 -29.03 -22.97 -32.85
C VAL A 172 -29.74 -23.79 -33.93
N PRO A 173 -30.73 -24.64 -33.59
CA PRO A 173 -31.46 -25.42 -34.59
C PRO A 173 -32.05 -24.47 -35.62
N THR A 174 -31.74 -24.69 -36.90
CA THR A 174 -32.31 -23.90 -37.98
C THR A 174 -33.84 -24.01 -37.96
N PRO A 175 -34.58 -22.89 -38.01
CA PRO A 175 -36.03 -22.95 -38.02
C PRO A 175 -36.51 -23.70 -39.28
N PRO A 176 -37.58 -24.50 -39.18
CA PRO A 176 -38.08 -25.29 -40.30
C PRO A 176 -38.48 -24.38 -41.48
N PRO A 177 -38.26 -24.84 -42.72
CA PRO A 177 -38.59 -24.05 -43.91
C PRO A 177 -40.09 -23.77 -43.96
N SER A 178 -40.44 -22.49 -44.13
CA SER A 178 -41.82 -22.06 -44.33
C SER A 178 -42.36 -22.67 -45.62
N ALA A 179 -43.40 -23.51 -45.51
CA ALA A 179 -44.11 -24.02 -46.67
C ALA A 179 -44.82 -22.84 -47.38
N GLY A 180 -44.49 -22.65 -48.65
CA GLY A 180 -45.22 -21.81 -49.60
C GLY A 180 -45.93 -22.67 -50.63
#